data_AF-A0A8C4QCH1-F1
#
_entry.id   AF-A0A8C4QCH1-F1
#
_cell.length_a   1.000
_cell.length_b   1.000
_cell.length_c   1.000
_cell.angle_alpha   90.00
_cell.angle_beta   90.00
_cell.angle_gamma   90.00
#
_symmetry.space_group_name_H-M   'P 1'
#
loop_
_entity.id
_entity.type
_entity.pdbx_description
1 polymer ?
#
loop_
_entity_poly.entity_id
_entity_poly.type
_entity_poly.pdbx_seq_one_letter_code
_entity_poly.pdbx_strand_id
1 'polypeptide(L)'
;MIESPHTHHGVSLSLLFFMVLVSRKEVSNNHDAALPWQHCDLPSAVMLLVICTFYLLIDCVVGWLWEKTQNGYSLRLRECSRLISWEDGRCTPSCLASLPRPDSQYGLATGYGCATLFWFTRHRPELLLQYDRAGTVQDLLVCALCDLDRPLMSTHNAVSWGYYNPLYGWETKRLAMAGFPVALLPRVVEPGTSAGRLCRAWCGLREGLAVTVAVGDCQASVLSCLQDESTAVLNIGTSAQLSFLMFPEFELSKFSSTVHCDPADSIAPPPMQYLPYFGGRYLAVAAALNGGNAFSTFVKMLRGWIAELGLLPPEPSAIFSALIEAGGKRSDTDLAVRPTPLGERHLPTMRASVQHATPYNLSLGHVSRALCRGLADTIVALIPPGQLALAGVRAVAGMGTALEENAVLREELGQALGLPVTLMARANSAVGAAKVAMHLLNEQVIRAENNVK
;
A
#
# COMPACT_ATOMS: atom_id res chain seq x y z
N MET A 1 18.06 -7.73 -5.45
CA MET A 1 17.15 -8.74 -4.86
C MET A 1 18.02 -9.89 -4.36
N ILE A 2 17.82 -10.35 -3.12
CA ILE A 2 18.51 -11.55 -2.61
C ILE A 2 17.42 -12.62 -2.45
N GLU A 3 17.42 -13.62 -3.31
CA GLU A 3 16.77 -14.92 -3.04
C GLU A 3 17.84 -15.85 -2.45
N SER A 4 17.47 -16.60 -1.41
CA SER A 4 18.34 -17.57 -0.72
C SER A 4 17.58 -18.88 -0.50
N PRO A 5 18.26 -20.05 -0.47
CA PRO A 5 17.63 -21.35 -0.67
C PRO A 5 16.79 -21.79 0.54
N HIS A 6 15.76 -22.59 0.22
CA HIS A 6 14.74 -23.11 1.12
C HIS A 6 15.29 -23.81 2.38
N THR A 7 14.64 -23.55 3.53
CA THR A 7 14.64 -24.45 4.69
C THR A 7 13.21 -24.75 5.12
N HIS A 8 12.91 -26.04 5.27
CA HIS A 8 11.64 -26.57 5.75
C HIS A 8 11.42 -26.26 7.24
N HIS A 9 10.18 -25.94 7.59
CA HIS A 9 9.60 -25.72 8.94
C HIS A 9 9.96 -24.39 9.64
N GLY A 10 9.02 -23.45 9.56
CA GLY A 10 9.09 -22.10 10.10
C GLY A 10 8.94 -21.10 8.95
N VAL A 11 8.00 -20.15 9.05
CA VAL A 11 7.81 -19.13 8.01
C VAL A 11 9.14 -18.41 7.83
N SER A 12 9.82 -18.69 6.72
CA SER A 12 11.09 -18.06 6.40
C SER A 12 10.82 -16.58 6.15
N LEU A 13 11.42 -15.72 6.98
CA LEU A 13 11.50 -14.27 6.77
C LEU A 13 11.96 -13.95 5.33
N SER A 14 12.67 -14.85 4.65
CA SER A 14 13.18 -14.67 3.28
C SER A 14 12.13 -14.37 2.20
N LEU A 15 10.85 -14.65 2.41
CA LEU A 15 9.77 -14.39 1.44
C LEU A 15 9.08 -13.03 1.63
N LEU A 16 9.45 -12.25 2.64
CA LEU A 16 8.70 -11.07 3.06
C LEU A 16 9.39 -9.72 2.85
N PHE A 17 10.70 -9.65 2.61
CA PHE A 17 11.46 -8.38 2.59
C PHE A 17 12.00 -8.00 1.21
N PHE A 18 11.79 -6.74 0.81
CA PHE A 18 12.65 -6.09 -0.17
C PHE A 18 13.69 -5.24 0.57
N MET A 19 14.93 -5.70 0.56
CA MET A 19 16.08 -4.89 0.94
C MET A 19 16.58 -4.12 -0.28
N VAL A 20 16.57 -2.80 -0.16
CA VAL A 20 17.00 -1.89 -1.22
C VAL A 20 18.32 -1.28 -0.85
N LEU A 21 19.24 -1.33 -1.81
CA LEU A 21 20.58 -0.81 -1.65
C LEU A 21 20.88 0.14 -2.79
N VAL A 22 21.43 1.28 -2.39
CA VAL A 22 21.64 2.41 -3.25
C VAL A 22 23.13 2.74 -3.22
N SER A 23 23.74 3.03 -4.36
CA SER A 23 25.15 3.42 -4.44
C SER A 23 25.33 4.52 -5.47
N ARG A 24 26.35 5.37 -5.30
CA ARG A 24 26.55 6.63 -6.02
C ARG A 24 27.11 6.50 -7.45
N LYS A 25 27.26 5.29 -8.03
CA LYS A 25 27.82 5.17 -9.39
C LYS A 25 26.86 5.78 -10.41
N GLU A 26 27.40 6.58 -11.34
CA GLU A 26 26.67 7.23 -12.43
C GLU A 26 25.65 6.28 -13.06
N VAL A 27 24.39 6.71 -13.05
CA VAL A 27 23.32 6.02 -13.77
C VAL A 27 23.56 6.28 -15.26
N SER A 28 24.32 5.40 -15.92
CA SER A 28 24.21 5.27 -17.38
C SER A 28 22.83 4.70 -17.69
N ASN A 29 22.07 5.37 -18.56
CA ASN A 29 20.71 5.02 -19.03
C ASN A 29 20.62 3.59 -19.61
N ASN A 30 20.68 2.56 -18.78
CA ASN A 30 20.34 1.20 -19.16
C ASN A 30 19.28 0.69 -18.18
N HIS A 31 18.06 0.56 -18.69
CA HIS A 31 16.88 0.15 -17.93
C HIS A 31 16.86 -1.33 -17.54
N ASP A 32 17.88 -2.12 -17.90
CA ASP A 32 17.92 -3.56 -17.67
C ASP A 32 19.33 -4.03 -17.25
N ALA A 33 19.66 -4.00 -15.96
CA ALA A 33 20.64 -4.92 -15.35
C ALA A 33 20.81 -4.69 -13.83
N ALA A 34 20.50 -5.71 -13.03
CA ALA A 34 21.09 -5.85 -11.71
C ALA A 34 22.57 -6.27 -11.89
N LEU A 35 23.52 -5.37 -11.58
CA LEU A 35 24.94 -5.69 -11.66
C LEU A 35 25.38 -6.64 -10.52
N PRO A 36 26.26 -7.62 -10.79
CA PRO A 36 26.88 -8.45 -9.76
C PRO A 36 27.75 -7.62 -8.80
N TRP A 37 27.68 -7.98 -7.51
CA TRP A 37 28.23 -7.25 -6.36
C TRP A 37 29.75 -7.01 -6.32
N GLN A 38 30.54 -7.69 -7.14
CA GLN A 38 32.01 -7.73 -6.99
C GLN A 38 32.76 -6.52 -7.56
N HIS A 39 32.07 -5.54 -8.17
CA HIS A 39 32.73 -4.42 -8.88
C HIS A 39 32.27 -3.01 -8.47
N CYS A 40 31.66 -2.85 -7.29
CA CYS A 40 31.24 -1.54 -6.79
C CYS A 40 32.18 -1.05 -5.68
N ASP A 41 33.18 -0.24 -6.05
CA ASP A 41 33.93 0.59 -5.10
C ASP A 41 32.97 1.57 -4.39
N LEU A 42 32.89 1.45 -3.06
CA LEU A 42 32.07 2.24 -2.12
C LEU A 42 32.67 3.66 -1.89
N PRO A 43 31.89 4.71 -1.52
CA PRO A 43 30.91 4.65 -0.42
C PRO A 43 29.63 5.46 -0.63
N SER A 44 28.48 4.96 -0.16
CA SER A 44 27.26 5.71 0.29
C SER A 44 26.03 4.81 0.11
N ALA A 45 25.94 3.71 0.86
CA ALA A 45 24.76 2.86 0.80
C ALA A 45 23.81 3.16 1.95
N VAL A 46 22.58 3.51 1.59
CA VAL A 46 21.44 3.54 2.49
C VAL A 46 20.65 2.27 2.29
N MET A 47 20.38 1.57 3.40
CA MET A 47 19.46 0.45 3.42
C MET A 47 18.05 0.97 3.72
N LEU A 48 17.11 0.69 2.82
CA LEU A 48 15.69 0.96 3.03
C LEU A 48 14.89 -0.32 2.87
N LEU A 49 13.96 -0.52 3.79
CA LEU A 49 13.11 -1.69 3.85
C LEU A 49 11.67 -1.29 3.50
N VAL A 50 11.01 -2.08 2.66
CA VAL A 50 9.60 -1.88 2.32
C VAL A 50 8.82 -3.16 2.45
N ILE A 51 7.79 -3.16 3.27
CA ILE A 51 6.75 -4.19 3.31
C ILE A 51 5.41 -3.60 3.77
N CYS A 52 4.34 -4.17 3.23
CA CYS A 52 2.95 -4.03 3.66
C CYS A 52 2.78 -4.20 5.19
N THR A 53 1.67 -3.68 5.72
CA THR A 53 1.35 -3.66 7.15
C THR A 53 1.30 -5.07 7.77
N PHE A 54 2.37 -5.45 8.46
CA PHE A 54 2.40 -6.56 9.42
C PHE A 54 3.04 -6.04 10.71
N TYR A 55 2.66 -6.56 11.87
CA TYR A 55 3.29 -6.17 13.13
C TYR A 55 3.58 -7.36 14.04
N LEU A 56 4.51 -7.11 14.96
CA LEU A 56 4.94 -8.05 16.01
C LEU A 56 5.00 -7.31 17.35
N LEU A 57 4.82 -8.07 18.41
CA LEU A 57 5.20 -7.68 19.77
C LEU A 57 6.59 -8.24 20.06
N ILE A 58 7.45 -7.47 20.70
CA ILE A 58 8.85 -7.85 20.95
C ILE A 58 9.27 -7.43 22.37
N ASP A 59 10.14 -8.25 22.98
CA ASP A 59 10.98 -7.89 24.11
C ASP A 59 12.33 -7.35 23.58
N CYS A 60 12.65 -6.07 23.81
CA CYS A 60 13.88 -5.46 23.30
C CYS A 60 15.18 -6.06 23.87
N VAL A 61 15.17 -6.57 25.11
CA VAL A 61 16.42 -7.00 25.76
C VAL A 61 16.95 -8.29 25.13
N VAL A 62 16.06 -9.09 24.56
CA VAL A 62 16.36 -10.41 23.99
C VAL A 62 15.70 -10.62 22.62
N GLY A 63 15.24 -9.54 21.98
CA GLY A 63 14.38 -9.54 20.79
C GLY A 63 15.05 -10.04 19.51
N TRP A 64 16.38 -9.97 19.47
CA TRP A 64 17.18 -10.49 18.37
C TRP A 64 18.56 -10.93 18.85
N LEU A 65 19.15 -11.84 18.07
CA LEU A 65 20.50 -12.33 18.25
C LEU A 65 21.26 -12.21 16.94
N TRP A 66 22.46 -11.63 17.04
CA TRP A 66 23.44 -11.63 15.97
C TRP A 66 24.39 -12.82 16.14
N GLU A 67 24.30 -13.79 15.23
CA GLU A 67 25.16 -14.98 15.22
C GLU A 67 26.26 -14.82 14.17
N LYS A 68 27.52 -15.01 14.56
CA LYS A 68 28.64 -14.95 13.62
C LYS A 68 28.57 -16.17 12.68
N THR A 69 28.65 -15.93 11.37
CA THR A 69 28.70 -16.97 10.33
C THR A 69 30.04 -16.90 9.60
N GLN A 70 30.30 -17.89 8.72
CA GLN A 70 31.54 -17.90 7.91
C GLN A 70 31.69 -16.67 7.02
N ASN A 71 30.58 -16.04 6.62
CA ASN A 71 30.54 -14.92 5.67
C ASN A 71 30.01 -13.61 6.29
N GLY A 72 30.05 -13.47 7.62
CA GLY A 72 29.60 -12.25 8.32
C GLY A 72 28.76 -12.55 9.55
N TYR A 73 27.57 -11.96 9.62
CA TYR A 73 26.61 -12.23 10.69
C TYR A 73 25.24 -12.62 10.12
N SER A 74 24.52 -13.46 10.86
CA SER A 74 23.11 -13.77 10.67
C SER A 74 22.28 -13.11 11.77
N LEU A 75 21.14 -12.54 11.39
CA LEU A 75 20.19 -11.96 12.32
C LEU A 75 19.07 -12.96 12.58
N ARG A 76 18.84 -13.31 13.84
CA ARG A 76 17.75 -14.18 14.28
C ARG A 76 16.85 -13.44 15.26
N LEU A 77 15.56 -13.35 14.98
CA LEU A 77 14.58 -12.85 15.95
C LEU A 77 14.42 -13.87 17.08
N ARG A 78 14.36 -13.37 18.31
CA ARG A 78 14.15 -14.14 19.54
C ARG A 78 13.07 -13.42 20.37
N GLU A 79 12.34 -14.13 21.23
CA GLU A 79 11.34 -13.54 22.13
C GLU A 79 10.39 -12.51 21.46
N CYS A 80 9.93 -12.84 20.25
CA CYS A 80 8.94 -12.07 19.50
C CYS A 80 7.63 -12.84 19.40
N SER A 81 6.49 -12.15 19.32
CA SER A 81 5.21 -12.79 19.04
C SER A 81 5.22 -13.44 17.66
N ARG A 82 4.15 -14.21 17.37
CA ARG A 82 3.84 -14.55 15.98
C ARG A 82 3.47 -13.29 15.20
N LEU A 83 3.77 -13.30 13.90
CA LEU A 83 3.40 -12.24 12.97
C LEU A 83 1.88 -12.10 12.92
N ILE A 84 1.39 -10.88 13.07
CA ILE A 84 -0.01 -10.55 12.88
C ILE A 84 -0.11 -9.67 11.64
N SER A 85 -0.88 -10.15 10.66
CA SER A 85 -1.04 -9.48 9.37
C SER A 85 -2.20 -8.50 9.38
N TRP A 86 -2.21 -7.62 8.38
CA TRP A 86 -3.36 -6.78 8.07
C TRP A 86 -4.65 -7.57 7.75
N GLU A 87 -4.55 -8.87 7.43
CA GLU A 87 -5.69 -9.78 7.23
C GLU A 87 -6.26 -10.30 8.55
N ASP A 88 -5.67 -9.96 9.69
CA ASP A 88 -6.13 -10.39 11.01
C ASP A 88 -7.56 -9.92 11.28
N GLY A 89 -8.50 -10.87 11.27
CA GLY A 89 -9.93 -10.60 11.36
C GLY A 89 -10.52 -10.64 12.77
N ARG A 90 -9.70 -10.71 13.83
CA ARG A 90 -10.20 -10.96 15.20
C ARG A 90 -11.07 -9.83 15.77
N CYS A 91 -10.84 -8.60 15.30
CA CYS A 91 -11.64 -7.45 15.70
C CYS A 91 -12.92 -7.42 14.87
N THR A 92 -13.99 -8.01 15.44
CA THR A 92 -15.34 -7.95 14.86
C THR A 92 -15.85 -6.50 14.78
N PRO A 93 -16.89 -6.21 13.97
CA PRO A 93 -17.52 -4.89 13.97
C PRO A 93 -17.99 -4.43 15.36
N SER A 94 -18.52 -5.35 16.18
CA SER A 94 -18.89 -5.06 17.57
C SER A 94 -17.68 -4.76 18.46
N CYS A 95 -16.56 -5.45 18.24
CA CYS A 95 -15.30 -5.14 18.91
C CYS A 95 -14.84 -3.73 18.56
N LEU A 96 -14.78 -3.37 17.28
CA LEU A 96 -14.36 -2.04 16.81
C LEU A 96 -15.29 -0.93 17.34
N ALA A 97 -16.60 -1.15 17.32
CA ALA A 97 -17.59 -0.19 17.84
C ALA A 97 -17.46 0.05 19.35
N SER A 98 -16.89 -0.91 20.10
CA SER A 98 -16.65 -0.79 21.54
C SER A 98 -15.33 -0.10 21.91
N LEU A 99 -14.52 0.29 20.91
CA LEU A 99 -13.27 1.03 21.11
C LEU A 99 -13.56 2.54 21.11
N PRO A 100 -12.74 3.37 21.81
CA PRO A 100 -12.95 4.81 21.79
C PRO A 100 -12.85 5.33 20.35
N ARG A 101 -13.76 6.20 19.92
CA ARG A 101 -13.71 6.78 18.57
C ARG A 101 -12.38 7.53 18.38
N PRO A 102 -11.57 7.21 17.35
CA PRO A 102 -10.38 7.99 17.02
C PRO A 102 -10.75 9.43 16.67
N ASP A 103 -9.87 10.37 17.03
CA ASP A 103 -9.95 11.76 16.60
C ASP A 103 -9.34 11.96 15.20
N SER A 104 -8.46 11.02 14.79
CA SER A 104 -7.91 11.00 13.44
C SER A 104 -8.98 10.70 12.39
N GLN A 105 -8.89 11.36 11.23
CA GLN A 105 -9.74 11.05 10.06
C GLN A 105 -9.58 9.63 9.51
N TYR A 106 -8.52 8.94 9.92
CA TYR A 106 -8.26 7.56 9.54
C TYR A 106 -9.16 6.67 10.40
N GLY A 107 -10.16 6.06 9.76
CA GLY A 107 -11.06 5.12 10.42
C GLY A 107 -10.28 3.96 11.05
N LEU A 108 -10.90 3.28 12.02
CA LEU A 108 -10.31 2.10 12.64
C LEU A 108 -10.85 0.84 11.96
N ALA A 109 -9.95 -0.03 11.50
CA ALA A 109 -10.33 -1.30 10.87
C ALA A 109 -9.75 -2.50 11.63
N THR A 110 -10.32 -3.67 11.37
CA THR A 110 -9.71 -4.94 11.77
C THR A 110 -8.35 -5.10 11.07
N GLY A 111 -7.40 -5.76 11.72
CA GLY A 111 -6.01 -5.85 11.26
C GLY A 111 -5.13 -4.64 11.57
N TYR A 112 -5.70 -3.51 12.05
CA TYR A 112 -4.90 -2.37 12.50
C TYR A 112 -4.22 -2.66 13.84
N GLY A 113 -2.98 -2.19 13.99
CA GLY A 113 -2.13 -2.47 15.16
C GLY A 113 -2.81 -2.12 16.49
N CYS A 114 -3.35 -0.90 16.63
CA CYS A 114 -4.00 -0.50 17.88
C CYS A 114 -5.29 -1.28 18.15
N ALA A 115 -6.08 -1.61 17.12
CA ALA A 115 -7.30 -2.41 17.29
C ALA A 115 -6.97 -3.79 17.86
N THR A 116 -5.94 -4.45 17.34
CA THR A 116 -5.52 -5.76 17.81
C THR A 116 -4.83 -5.72 19.18
N LEU A 117 -4.05 -4.68 19.48
CA LEU A 117 -3.50 -4.47 20.82
C LEU A 117 -4.59 -4.29 21.87
N PHE A 118 -5.66 -3.53 21.56
CA PHE A 118 -6.85 -3.47 22.40
C PHE A 118 -7.49 -4.84 22.58
N TRP A 119 -7.62 -5.61 21.49
CA TRP A 119 -8.18 -6.96 21.55
C TRP A 119 -7.38 -7.84 22.51
N PHE A 120 -6.05 -7.84 22.42
CA PHE A 120 -5.21 -8.61 23.34
C PHE A 120 -5.30 -8.11 24.77
N THR A 121 -5.35 -6.80 24.99
CA THR A 121 -5.50 -6.22 26.33
C THR A 121 -6.75 -6.75 27.03
N ARG A 122 -7.83 -6.98 26.27
CA ARG A 122 -9.11 -7.47 26.80
C ARG A 122 -9.18 -8.99 26.95
N HIS A 123 -8.54 -9.74 26.05
CA HIS A 123 -8.74 -11.20 25.95
C HIS A 123 -7.54 -12.04 26.38
N ARG A 124 -6.32 -11.49 26.29
CA ARG A 124 -5.04 -12.15 26.63
C ARG A 124 -4.00 -11.14 27.17
N PRO A 125 -4.30 -10.41 28.26
CA PRO A 125 -3.36 -9.45 28.82
C PRO A 125 -2.02 -10.07 29.25
N GLU A 126 -2.02 -11.33 29.67
CA GLU A 126 -0.83 -12.10 30.04
C GLU A 126 0.16 -12.30 28.88
N LEU A 127 -0.33 -12.27 27.64
CA LEU A 127 0.53 -12.30 26.46
C LEU A 127 1.25 -10.96 26.30
N LEU A 128 0.56 -9.84 26.51
CA LEU A 128 1.17 -8.51 26.36
C LEU A 128 2.22 -8.21 27.43
N LEU A 129 2.07 -8.76 28.63
CA LEU A 129 3.05 -8.62 29.72
C LEU A 129 4.43 -9.22 29.39
N GLN A 130 4.52 -10.08 28.38
CA GLN A 130 5.78 -10.68 27.93
C GLN A 130 6.58 -9.77 27.00
N TYR A 131 6.01 -8.64 26.59
CA TYR A 131 6.62 -7.74 25.61
C TYR A 131 6.61 -6.30 26.12
N ASP A 132 7.66 -5.56 25.80
CA ASP A 132 7.80 -4.16 26.23
C ASP A 132 7.56 -3.16 25.09
N ARG A 133 7.52 -3.65 23.83
CA ARG A 133 7.45 -2.84 22.60
C ARG A 133 6.64 -3.53 21.52
N ALA A 134 6.15 -2.72 20.57
CA ALA A 134 5.49 -3.19 19.36
C ALA A 134 5.89 -2.31 18.17
N GLY A 135 5.83 -2.86 16.96
CA GLY A 135 6.12 -2.14 15.73
C GLY A 135 5.73 -2.96 14.51
N THR A 136 5.76 -2.36 13.33
CA THR A 136 5.62 -3.17 12.11
C THR A 136 6.84 -4.08 11.94
N VAL A 137 6.70 -5.18 11.21
CA VAL A 137 7.81 -6.10 10.91
C VAL A 137 9.01 -5.34 10.33
N GLN A 138 8.75 -4.28 9.55
CA GLN A 138 9.79 -3.47 8.93
C GLN A 138 10.47 -2.51 9.91
N ASP A 139 9.72 -1.87 10.78
CA ASP A 139 10.28 -1.00 11.83
C ASP A 139 11.16 -1.81 12.80
N LEU A 140 10.76 -3.06 13.06
CA LEU A 140 11.48 -3.98 13.93
C LEU A 140 12.76 -4.50 13.31
N LEU A 141 12.75 -4.80 12.01
CA LEU A 141 13.99 -5.13 11.31
C LEU A 141 14.94 -3.93 11.32
N VAL A 142 14.46 -2.71 11.06
CA VAL A 142 15.29 -1.49 11.19
C VAL A 142 15.85 -1.33 12.60
N CYS A 143 15.04 -1.58 13.63
CA CYS A 143 15.44 -1.58 15.03
C CYS A 143 16.62 -2.54 15.29
N ALA A 144 16.49 -3.78 14.83
CA ALA A 144 17.53 -4.81 15.00
C ALA A 144 18.81 -4.53 14.22
N LEU A 145 18.69 -4.01 12.99
CA LEU A 145 19.81 -3.65 12.13
C LEU A 145 20.61 -2.47 12.68
N CYS A 146 19.96 -1.55 13.38
CA CYS A 146 20.60 -0.37 13.96
C CYS A 146 20.90 -0.53 15.45
N ASP A 147 20.60 -1.68 16.04
CA ASP A 147 20.70 -1.95 17.49
C ASP A 147 20.01 -0.86 18.34
N LEU A 148 18.81 -0.46 17.92
CA LEU A 148 18.04 0.58 18.61
C LEU A 148 17.32 0.00 19.83
N ASP A 149 17.21 0.81 20.87
CA ASP A 149 16.38 0.46 22.04
C ASP A 149 14.88 0.42 21.66
N ARG A 150 14.36 1.36 20.85
CA ARG A 150 12.95 1.38 20.42
C ARG A 150 12.78 1.33 18.90
N PRO A 151 11.71 0.66 18.42
CA PRO A 151 11.33 0.74 17.01
C PRO A 151 11.01 2.19 16.62
N LEU A 152 11.60 2.62 15.50
CA LEU A 152 11.27 3.88 14.84
C LEU A 152 10.30 3.59 13.70
N MET A 153 9.13 4.21 13.75
CA MET A 153 8.05 4.02 12.79
C MET A 153 7.85 5.27 11.96
N SER A 154 7.62 5.14 10.65
CA SER A 154 7.27 6.30 9.82
C SER A 154 5.81 6.72 10.02
N THR A 155 5.51 7.99 9.75
CA THR A 155 4.13 8.50 9.67
C THR A 155 3.27 7.70 8.70
N HIS A 156 3.86 7.15 7.63
CA HIS A 156 3.21 6.24 6.68
C HIS A 156 2.63 5.00 7.38
N ASN A 157 3.42 4.34 8.23
CA ASN A 157 3.01 3.13 8.94
C ASN A 157 2.08 3.46 10.12
N ALA A 158 2.34 4.57 10.82
CA ALA A 158 1.61 4.94 12.02
C ALA A 158 0.12 5.19 11.75
N VAL A 159 -0.24 5.82 10.62
CA VAL A 159 -1.65 5.99 10.25
C VAL A 159 -2.36 4.65 10.01
N SER A 160 -1.65 3.62 9.53
CA SER A 160 -2.19 2.28 9.31
C SER A 160 -2.36 1.45 10.60
N TRP A 161 -1.96 2.01 11.75
CA TRP A 161 -2.21 1.41 13.07
C TRP A 161 -3.49 1.90 13.74
N GLY A 162 -4.07 3.01 13.27
CA GLY A 162 -5.17 3.71 13.94
C GLY A 162 -4.71 4.48 15.19
N TYR A 163 -5.47 5.52 15.57
CA TYR A 163 -5.15 6.42 16.70
C TYR A 163 -3.83 7.21 16.56
N TYR A 164 -3.35 7.39 15.33
CA TYR A 164 -2.26 8.30 15.02
C TYR A 164 -2.79 9.42 14.13
N ASN A 165 -2.63 10.66 14.59
CA ASN A 165 -2.88 11.84 13.77
C ASN A 165 -1.54 12.45 13.32
N PRO A 166 -1.28 12.62 12.01
CA PRO A 166 -0.04 13.24 11.53
C PRO A 166 0.23 14.65 12.09
N LEU A 167 -0.79 15.39 12.53
CA LEU A 167 -0.64 16.76 13.04
C LEU A 167 -0.17 16.81 14.50
N TYR A 168 -0.48 15.80 15.32
CA TYR A 168 -0.20 15.84 16.76
C TYR A 168 0.23 14.49 17.38
N GLY A 169 0.41 13.46 16.57
CA GLY A 169 0.96 12.17 16.95
C GLY A 169 -0.08 11.16 17.46
N TRP A 170 0.38 10.21 18.27
CA TRP A 170 -0.46 9.21 18.92
C TRP A 170 -1.49 9.86 19.85
N GLU A 171 -2.73 9.37 19.83
CA GLU A 171 -3.80 9.80 20.73
C GLU A 171 -3.64 9.19 22.15
N THR A 172 -2.45 9.34 22.75
CA THR A 172 -2.02 8.65 23.98
C THR A 172 -2.97 8.84 25.16
N LYS A 173 -3.50 10.06 25.36
CA LYS A 173 -4.47 10.35 26.43
C LYS A 173 -5.75 9.52 26.26
N ARG A 174 -6.30 9.48 25.04
CA ARG A 174 -7.52 8.71 24.71
C ARG A 174 -7.27 7.22 24.89
N LEU A 175 -6.15 6.74 24.37
CA LEU A 175 -5.74 5.34 24.49
C LEU A 175 -5.58 4.93 25.96
N ALA A 176 -4.85 5.71 26.77
CA ALA A 176 -4.62 5.42 28.18
C ALA A 176 -5.92 5.38 28.99
N MET A 177 -6.84 6.32 28.78
CA MET A 177 -8.16 6.32 29.45
C MET A 177 -8.99 5.08 29.11
N ALA A 178 -8.80 4.50 27.93
CA ALA A 178 -9.47 3.27 27.50
C ALA A 178 -8.73 1.98 27.93
N GLY A 179 -7.69 2.10 28.76
CA GLY A 179 -6.91 0.97 29.27
C GLY A 179 -5.89 0.41 28.27
N PHE A 180 -5.55 1.15 27.21
CA PHE A 180 -4.56 0.72 26.22
C PHE A 180 -3.13 0.73 26.79
N PRO A 181 -2.29 -0.26 26.44
CA PRO A 181 -0.89 -0.33 26.86
C PRO A 181 -0.01 0.64 26.05
N VAL A 182 -0.12 1.93 26.33
CA VAL A 182 0.56 3.01 25.57
C VAL A 182 2.09 2.87 25.53
N ALA A 183 2.70 2.19 26.50
CA ALA A 183 4.14 1.94 26.55
C ALA A 183 4.66 1.08 25.38
N LEU A 184 3.77 0.28 24.76
CA LEU A 184 4.09 -0.54 23.59
C LEU A 184 4.19 0.28 22.30
N LEU A 185 3.66 1.51 22.27
CA LEU A 185 3.63 2.30 21.04
C LEU A 185 5.05 2.65 20.57
N PRO A 186 5.33 2.51 19.27
CA PRO A 186 6.62 2.88 18.70
C PRO A 186 6.77 4.40 18.63
N ARG A 187 8.02 4.86 18.57
CA ARG A 187 8.31 6.27 18.34
C ARG A 187 8.14 6.57 16.86
N VAL A 188 7.31 7.57 16.54
CA VAL A 188 7.03 7.96 15.15
C VAL A 188 7.93 9.10 14.70
N VAL A 189 8.43 9.00 13.47
CA VAL A 189 9.24 10.03 12.80
C VAL A 189 8.83 10.16 11.33
N GLU A 190 9.32 11.21 10.66
CA GLU A 190 9.04 11.41 9.24
C GLU A 190 9.72 10.35 8.35
N PRO A 191 9.06 9.92 7.25
CA PRO A 191 9.66 9.04 6.26
C PRO A 191 10.89 9.71 5.65
N GLY A 192 11.92 8.92 5.35
CA GLY A 192 13.21 9.48 4.96
C GLY A 192 13.97 10.09 6.14
N THR A 193 13.67 9.75 7.39
CA THR A 193 14.59 10.02 8.51
C THR A 193 15.63 8.90 8.62
N SER A 194 16.87 9.24 8.99
CA SER A 194 17.90 8.25 9.34
C SER A 194 17.51 7.54 10.64
N ALA A 195 17.40 6.21 10.60
CA ALA A 195 17.17 5.38 11.78
C ALA A 195 18.45 5.14 12.58
N GLY A 196 19.59 5.08 11.90
CA GLY A 196 20.88 4.81 12.53
C GLY A 196 21.90 4.29 11.52
N ARG A 197 22.83 3.48 12.01
CA ARG A 197 23.82 2.77 11.18
C ARG A 197 23.72 1.29 11.41
N LEU A 198 23.96 0.51 10.36
CA LEU A 198 24.01 -0.94 10.42
C LEU A 198 25.07 -1.38 11.46
N CYS A 199 24.65 -2.08 12.51
CA CYS A 199 25.47 -2.40 13.68
C CYS A 199 26.42 -3.60 13.48
N ARG A 200 26.16 -4.42 12.45
CA ARG A 200 26.96 -5.60 12.08
C ARG A 200 26.93 -5.81 10.57
N ALA A 201 28.01 -6.36 10.00
CA ALA A 201 28.00 -6.78 8.60
C ALA A 201 26.92 -7.86 8.36
N TRP A 202 26.03 -7.64 7.40
CA TRP A 202 24.85 -8.48 7.18
C TRP A 202 24.52 -8.62 5.69
N CYS A 203 24.30 -9.85 5.20
CA CYS A 203 23.94 -10.12 3.80
C CYS A 203 24.87 -9.44 2.75
N GLY A 204 26.19 -9.43 3.00
CA GLY A 204 27.18 -8.79 2.12
C GLY A 204 27.33 -7.27 2.32
N LEU A 205 26.57 -6.67 3.24
CA LEU A 205 26.69 -5.27 3.61
C LEU A 205 27.76 -5.06 4.66
N ARG A 206 28.51 -3.95 4.51
CA ARG A 206 29.47 -3.53 5.53
C ARG A 206 28.77 -2.89 6.72
N GLU A 207 29.33 -3.10 7.90
CA GLU A 207 28.95 -2.37 9.10
C GLU A 207 29.11 -0.84 8.90
N GLY A 208 28.28 -0.05 9.60
CA GLY A 208 28.34 1.40 9.59
C GLY A 208 27.56 2.09 8.45
N LEU A 209 26.94 1.34 7.53
CA LEU A 209 26.07 1.89 6.50
C LEU A 209 24.86 2.58 7.11
N ALA A 210 24.43 3.69 6.51
CA ALA A 210 23.25 4.41 6.99
C ALA A 210 22.00 3.56 6.73
N VAL A 211 21.07 3.56 7.68
CA VAL A 211 19.78 2.88 7.57
C VAL A 211 18.71 3.90 7.86
N THR A 212 17.64 3.85 7.10
CA THR A 212 16.51 4.77 7.23
C THR A 212 15.34 4.10 7.89
N VAL A 213 14.43 4.92 8.42
CA VAL A 213 13.14 4.41 8.87
C VAL A 213 12.40 3.80 7.69
N ALA A 214 11.69 2.71 7.96
CA ALA A 214 10.90 2.00 6.96
C ALA A 214 9.75 2.87 6.45
N VAL A 215 9.39 2.71 5.18
CA VAL A 215 8.35 3.52 4.53
C VAL A 215 7.16 2.64 4.14
N GLY A 216 5.98 3.25 4.10
CA GLY A 216 4.78 2.58 3.56
C GLY A 216 4.96 2.14 2.10
N ASP A 217 4.46 0.96 1.80
CA ASP A 217 4.53 0.31 0.48
C ASP A 217 3.75 1.07 -0.59
N CYS A 218 2.56 1.56 -0.26
CA CYS A 218 1.73 2.37 -1.14
C CYS A 218 2.46 3.65 -1.56
N GLN A 219 2.98 4.40 -0.59
CA GLN A 219 3.72 5.63 -0.84
C GLN A 219 4.97 5.39 -1.68
N ALA A 220 5.73 4.32 -1.38
CA ALA A 220 6.91 3.95 -2.14
C ALA A 220 6.56 3.51 -3.56
N SER A 221 5.53 2.68 -3.74
CA SER A 221 5.03 2.28 -5.06
C SER A 221 4.67 3.49 -5.92
N VAL A 222 3.91 4.44 -5.36
CA VAL A 222 3.56 5.66 -6.08
C VAL A 222 4.80 6.48 -6.44
N LEU A 223 5.76 6.65 -5.51
CA LEU A 223 7.01 7.36 -5.78
C LEU A 223 7.84 6.72 -6.91
N SER A 224 7.76 5.40 -7.06
CA SER A 224 8.45 4.70 -8.14
C SER A 224 7.92 5.11 -9.53
N CYS A 225 6.62 5.41 -9.61
CA CYS A 225 5.90 5.73 -10.83
C CYS A 225 5.79 7.22 -11.14
N LEU A 226 5.69 8.09 -10.13
CA LEU A 226 5.51 9.53 -10.35
C LEU A 226 6.62 10.06 -11.28
N GLN A 227 6.21 10.47 -12.49
CA GLN A 227 7.09 11.16 -13.44
C GLN A 227 7.24 12.63 -13.07
N ASP A 228 6.14 13.23 -12.62
CA ASP A 228 6.03 14.59 -12.12
C ASP A 228 4.86 14.68 -11.12
N GLU A 229 4.78 15.79 -10.38
CA GLU A 229 3.76 15.98 -9.33
C GLU A 229 2.32 16.15 -9.87
N SER A 230 2.14 16.43 -11.17
CA SER A 230 0.83 16.57 -11.83
C SER A 230 0.30 15.26 -12.44
N THR A 231 0.96 14.14 -12.17
CA THR A 231 0.53 12.82 -12.65
C THR A 231 -0.18 12.03 -11.54
N ALA A 232 -1.39 11.55 -11.83
CA ALA A 232 -2.06 10.54 -11.00
C ALA A 232 -1.64 9.13 -11.40
N VAL A 233 -1.52 8.22 -10.45
CA VAL A 233 -1.17 6.82 -10.67
C VAL A 233 -2.41 5.95 -10.51
N LEU A 234 -2.79 5.24 -11.56
CA LEU A 234 -3.93 4.32 -11.60
C LEU A 234 -3.42 2.88 -11.76
N ASN A 235 -3.68 2.03 -10.77
CA ASN A 235 -3.39 0.60 -10.84
C ASN A 235 -4.69 -0.19 -10.91
N ILE A 236 -4.90 -0.98 -11.97
CA ILE A 236 -6.01 -1.94 -12.07
C ILE A 236 -5.46 -3.34 -12.33
N GLY A 237 -5.42 -4.12 -11.26
CA GLY A 237 -5.18 -5.56 -11.28
C GLY A 237 -6.48 -6.30 -10.97
N THR A 238 -6.47 -7.17 -9.96
CA THR A 238 -7.70 -7.78 -9.44
C THR A 238 -8.68 -6.75 -8.89
N SER A 239 -8.17 -5.77 -8.12
CA SER A 239 -8.87 -4.58 -7.63
C SER A 239 -8.35 -3.32 -8.35
N ALA A 240 -8.86 -2.14 -8.00
CA ALA A 240 -8.39 -0.88 -8.57
C ALA A 240 -7.97 0.12 -7.48
N GLN A 241 -6.95 0.93 -7.76
CA GLN A 241 -6.51 2.02 -6.90
C GLN A 241 -6.06 3.21 -7.74
N LEU A 242 -6.56 4.40 -7.41
CA LEU A 242 -6.11 5.67 -7.98
C LEU A 242 -5.44 6.49 -6.86
N SER A 243 -4.28 7.06 -7.15
CA SER A 243 -3.51 7.83 -6.17
C SER A 243 -2.86 9.06 -6.80
N PHE A 244 -2.87 10.19 -6.12
CA PHE A 244 -2.27 11.43 -6.62
C PHE A 244 -1.79 12.31 -5.46
N LEU A 245 -0.76 13.12 -5.73
CA LEU A 245 -0.17 14.00 -4.73
C LEU A 245 -1.06 15.24 -4.53
N MET A 246 -1.30 15.62 -3.29
CA MET A 246 -1.99 16.88 -2.98
C MET A 246 -1.04 18.07 -3.14
N PHE A 247 -1.57 19.22 -3.54
CA PHE A 247 -0.83 20.48 -3.67
C PHE A 247 -0.12 20.88 -2.34
N PRO A 248 0.98 21.65 -2.38
CA PRO A 248 1.80 21.94 -1.20
C PRO A 248 1.06 22.61 -0.04
N GLU A 249 0.10 23.49 -0.34
CA GLU A 249 -0.70 24.24 0.64
C GLU A 249 -1.89 23.43 1.19
N PHE A 250 -1.96 22.14 0.86
CA PHE A 250 -3.03 21.27 1.35
C PHE A 250 -2.96 21.12 2.87
N GLU A 251 -4.04 21.50 3.54
CA GLU A 251 -4.20 21.34 4.98
C GLU A 251 -5.23 20.26 5.29
N LEU A 252 -4.78 19.19 5.94
CA LEU A 252 -5.62 18.04 6.31
C LEU A 252 -6.89 18.46 7.06
N SER A 253 -6.79 19.42 7.97
CA SER A 253 -7.89 19.90 8.82
C SER A 253 -9.05 20.51 8.01
N LYS A 254 -8.77 21.15 6.87
CA LYS A 254 -9.77 21.81 6.02
C LYS A 254 -10.54 20.83 5.13
N PHE A 255 -9.96 19.66 4.86
CA PHE A 255 -10.54 18.63 3.99
C PHE A 255 -11.09 17.43 4.78
N SER A 256 -10.74 17.31 6.06
CA SER A 256 -11.25 16.31 6.99
C SER A 256 -12.65 16.63 7.53
N SER A 257 -13.18 17.82 7.29
CA SER A 257 -14.42 18.32 7.89
C SER A 257 -15.68 17.95 7.11
N THR A 258 -15.93 16.67 6.82
CA THR A 258 -17.24 16.19 6.29
C THR A 258 -17.57 14.73 6.64
N VAL A 259 -17.15 14.20 7.80
CA VAL A 259 -17.69 12.94 8.33
C VAL A 259 -18.27 13.14 9.73
N HIS A 260 -19.22 14.07 9.83
CA HIS A 260 -20.25 13.99 10.87
C HIS A 260 -21.25 12.91 10.47
N CYS A 261 -20.80 11.65 10.41
CA CYS A 261 -21.72 10.51 10.38
C CYS A 261 -22.27 10.30 11.79
N ASP A 262 -23.59 10.17 11.87
CA ASP A 262 -24.32 9.62 13.01
C ASP A 262 -23.60 8.32 13.47
N PRO A 263 -23.51 8.01 14.78
CA PRO A 263 -22.75 6.85 15.26
C PRO A 263 -23.16 5.51 14.64
N ALA A 264 -24.38 5.43 14.08
CA ALA A 264 -24.89 4.25 13.38
C ALA A 264 -24.29 4.03 11.98
N ASP A 265 -23.79 5.07 11.30
CA ASP A 265 -23.31 5.01 9.90
C ASP A 265 -21.77 4.97 9.76
N SER A 266 -21.02 5.08 10.87
CA SER A 266 -19.59 5.41 10.86
C SER A 266 -18.59 4.24 10.71
N ILE A 267 -19.03 3.06 10.26
CA ILE A 267 -18.11 1.89 10.13
C ILE A 267 -17.37 1.90 8.79
N ALA A 268 -17.92 2.54 7.76
CA ALA A 268 -17.34 2.53 6.43
C ALA A 268 -16.28 3.65 6.27
N PRO A 269 -15.05 3.34 5.81
CA PRO A 269 -14.05 4.36 5.56
C PRO A 269 -14.51 5.30 4.44
N PRO A 270 -14.06 6.57 4.45
CA PRO A 270 -14.38 7.50 3.36
C PRO A 270 -13.89 6.93 2.02
N PRO A 271 -14.58 7.24 0.90
CA PRO A 271 -14.21 6.79 -0.44
C PRO A 271 -12.76 7.11 -0.83
N MET A 272 -12.25 8.24 -0.34
CA MET A 272 -10.89 8.72 -0.54
C MET A 272 -10.23 8.99 0.81
N GLN A 273 -8.96 8.60 0.93
CA GLN A 273 -8.14 8.82 2.12
C GLN A 273 -6.93 9.68 1.76
N TYR A 274 -6.52 10.56 2.67
CA TYR A 274 -5.32 11.37 2.50
C TYR A 274 -4.22 10.80 3.39
N LEU A 275 -3.32 10.00 2.82
CA LEU A 275 -2.21 9.39 3.56
C LEU A 275 -1.04 10.37 3.68
N PRO A 276 -0.28 10.37 4.79
CA PRO A 276 0.99 11.07 4.86
C PRO A 276 1.91 10.59 3.74
N TYR A 277 2.63 11.54 3.17
CA TYR A 277 3.60 11.33 2.10
C TYR A 277 4.93 12.00 2.44
N PHE A 278 5.93 11.79 1.60
CA PHE A 278 7.26 12.37 1.77
C PHE A 278 7.22 13.90 1.82
N GLY A 279 8.12 14.49 2.61
CA GLY A 279 8.25 15.95 2.71
C GLY A 279 7.07 16.65 3.40
N GLY A 280 6.35 15.96 4.28
CA GLY A 280 5.17 16.51 4.97
C GLY A 280 3.95 16.73 4.04
N ARG A 281 4.00 16.19 2.81
CA ARG A 281 2.89 16.24 1.85
C ARG A 281 1.87 15.16 2.15
N TYR A 282 0.77 15.16 1.40
CA TYR A 282 -0.27 14.14 1.48
C TYR A 282 -0.54 13.50 0.13
N LEU A 283 -0.78 12.20 0.14
CA LEU A 283 -1.19 11.41 -1.00
C LEU A 283 -2.68 11.11 -0.87
N ALA A 284 -3.49 11.58 -1.81
CA ALA A 284 -4.87 11.14 -1.93
C ALA A 284 -4.89 9.74 -2.54
N VAL A 285 -5.60 8.82 -1.91
CA VAL A 285 -5.73 7.42 -2.32
C VAL A 285 -7.19 7.02 -2.27
N ALA A 286 -7.70 6.51 -3.38
CA ALA A 286 -8.95 5.78 -3.39
C ALA A 286 -8.75 4.37 -3.94
N ALA A 287 -9.36 3.40 -3.28
CA ALA A 287 -9.24 1.99 -3.63
C ALA A 287 -10.62 1.37 -3.79
N ALA A 288 -10.91 0.85 -4.98
CA ALA A 288 -12.08 0.06 -5.28
C ALA A 288 -11.78 -1.42 -5.05
N LEU A 289 -12.71 -2.17 -4.47
CA LEU A 289 -12.60 -3.63 -4.38
C LEU A 289 -12.73 -4.28 -5.74
N ASN A 290 -13.41 -3.61 -6.68
CA ASN A 290 -13.69 -4.16 -8.00
C ASN A 290 -12.77 -3.55 -9.08
N GLY A 291 -12.11 -4.43 -9.80
CA GLY A 291 -11.22 -4.12 -10.92
C GLY A 291 -11.31 -5.24 -11.96
N GLY A 292 -10.19 -5.90 -12.26
CA GLY A 292 -10.16 -7.08 -13.14
C GLY A 292 -10.95 -8.28 -12.59
N ASN A 293 -11.25 -8.32 -11.30
CA ASN A 293 -12.14 -9.34 -10.72
C ASN A 293 -13.59 -9.23 -11.24
N ALA A 294 -14.05 -8.05 -11.64
CA ALA A 294 -15.38 -7.87 -12.23
C ALA A 294 -15.46 -8.58 -13.59
N PHE A 295 -14.45 -8.40 -14.43
CA PHE A 295 -14.31 -9.16 -15.67
C PHE A 295 -14.15 -10.66 -15.41
N SER A 296 -13.33 -11.05 -14.44
CA SER A 296 -13.14 -12.46 -14.09
C SER A 296 -14.45 -13.11 -13.64
N THR A 297 -15.30 -12.37 -12.92
CA THR A 297 -16.62 -12.82 -12.50
C THR A 297 -17.54 -12.99 -13.71
N PHE A 298 -17.53 -12.04 -14.64
CA PHE A 298 -18.30 -12.12 -15.88
C PHE A 298 -17.85 -13.28 -16.78
N VAL A 299 -16.53 -13.49 -16.95
CA VAL A 299 -15.97 -14.62 -17.71
C VAL A 299 -16.34 -15.96 -17.07
N LYS A 300 -16.26 -16.08 -15.74
CA LYS A 300 -16.70 -17.29 -15.03
C LYS A 300 -18.19 -17.56 -15.25
N MET A 301 -19.02 -16.52 -15.23
CA MET A 301 -20.46 -16.63 -15.50
C MET A 301 -20.73 -17.13 -16.93
N LEU A 302 -20.07 -16.56 -17.94
CA LEU A 302 -20.21 -17.01 -19.34
C LEU A 302 -19.79 -18.47 -19.52
N ARG A 303 -18.67 -18.88 -18.92
CA ARG A 303 -18.24 -20.28 -18.93
C ARG A 303 -19.27 -21.21 -18.29
N GLY A 304 -19.86 -20.78 -17.16
CA GLY A 304 -20.93 -21.52 -16.49
C GLY A 304 -22.13 -21.73 -17.41
N TRP A 305 -22.65 -20.67 -18.03
CA TRP A 305 -23.78 -20.77 -18.94
C TRP A 305 -23.50 -21.65 -20.17
N ILE A 306 -22.30 -21.56 -20.76
CA ILE A 306 -21.92 -22.43 -21.89
C ILE A 306 -21.95 -23.90 -21.47
N ALA A 307 -21.44 -24.22 -20.28
CA ALA A 307 -21.46 -25.58 -19.73
C ALA A 307 -22.88 -26.07 -19.41
N GLU A 308 -23.74 -25.21 -18.86
CA GLU A 308 -25.17 -25.50 -18.59
C GLU A 308 -25.94 -25.84 -19.87
N LEU A 309 -25.54 -25.26 -21.01
CA LEU A 309 -26.08 -25.58 -22.33
C LEU A 309 -25.48 -26.85 -22.96
N GLY A 310 -24.61 -27.57 -22.25
CA GLY A 310 -23.99 -28.82 -22.71
C GLY A 310 -22.80 -28.64 -23.67
N LEU A 311 -22.26 -27.42 -23.77
CA LEU A 311 -21.10 -27.13 -24.61
C LEU A 311 -19.83 -27.08 -23.77
N LEU A 312 -18.68 -27.38 -24.38
CA LEU A 312 -17.38 -27.22 -23.73
C LEU A 312 -17.01 -25.73 -23.68
N PRO A 313 -16.91 -25.10 -22.49
CA PRO A 313 -16.55 -23.69 -22.40
C PRO A 313 -15.10 -23.44 -22.85
N PRO A 314 -14.83 -22.41 -23.67
CA PRO A 314 -13.47 -22.02 -24.02
C PRO A 314 -12.62 -21.64 -22.81
N GLU A 315 -11.30 -21.67 -22.97
CA GLU A 315 -10.35 -21.18 -21.96
C GLU A 315 -10.62 -19.72 -21.59
N PRO A 316 -10.38 -19.29 -20.32
CA PRO A 316 -10.80 -17.98 -19.86
C PRO A 316 -10.15 -16.86 -20.69
N SER A 317 -8.87 -17.01 -21.04
CA SER A 317 -8.13 -16.06 -21.87
C SER A 317 -8.77 -15.83 -23.24
N ALA A 318 -9.31 -16.87 -23.87
CA ALA A 318 -9.99 -16.74 -25.16
C ALA A 318 -11.29 -15.91 -25.02
N ILE A 319 -12.03 -16.10 -23.93
CA ILE A 319 -13.24 -15.32 -23.64
C ILE A 319 -12.87 -13.86 -23.33
N PHE A 320 -11.82 -13.62 -22.54
CA PHE A 320 -11.32 -12.26 -22.29
C PHE A 320 -10.98 -11.53 -23.59
N SER A 321 -10.20 -12.13 -24.48
CA SER A 321 -9.85 -11.54 -25.78
C SER A 321 -11.09 -11.25 -26.63
N ALA A 322 -12.04 -12.18 -26.68
CA ALA A 322 -13.28 -12.00 -27.44
C ALA A 322 -14.15 -10.86 -26.88
N LEU A 323 -14.21 -10.68 -25.56
CA LEU A 323 -14.93 -9.58 -24.92
C LEU A 323 -14.29 -8.22 -25.26
N ILE A 324 -12.97 -8.12 -25.13
CA ILE A 324 -12.22 -6.89 -25.44
C ILE A 324 -12.39 -6.52 -26.91
N GLU A 325 -12.24 -7.49 -27.83
CA GLU A 325 -12.43 -7.27 -29.26
C GLU A 325 -13.88 -6.84 -29.58
N ALA A 326 -14.87 -7.52 -29.02
CA ALA A 326 -16.28 -7.18 -29.24
C ALA A 326 -16.63 -5.79 -28.69
N GLY A 327 -16.09 -5.43 -27.52
CA GLY A 327 -16.25 -4.11 -26.91
C GLY A 327 -15.60 -3.01 -27.74
N GLY A 328 -14.41 -3.26 -28.30
CA GLY A 328 -13.71 -2.31 -29.15
C GLY A 328 -14.41 -2.03 -30.49
N LYS A 329 -15.24 -2.98 -30.97
CA LYS A 329 -16.10 -2.77 -32.16
C LYS A 329 -17.32 -1.88 -31.88
N ARG A 330 -17.60 -1.56 -30.61
CA ARG A 330 -18.67 -0.62 -30.23
C ARG A 330 -18.05 0.73 -29.92
N SER A 331 -18.65 1.78 -30.48
CA SER A 331 -18.29 3.16 -30.14
C SER A 331 -18.95 3.62 -28.84
N ASP A 332 -20.16 3.13 -28.54
CA ASP A 332 -20.91 3.47 -27.34
C ASP A 332 -21.97 2.38 -27.04
N THR A 333 -22.59 2.47 -25.86
CA THR A 333 -23.73 1.67 -25.43
C THR A 333 -24.60 2.47 -24.44
N ASP A 334 -25.91 2.30 -24.51
CA ASP A 334 -26.87 2.80 -23.52
C ASP A 334 -27.05 1.86 -22.32
N LEU A 335 -26.48 0.65 -22.38
CA LEU A 335 -26.48 -0.31 -21.27
C LEU A 335 -25.63 0.22 -20.12
N ALA A 336 -26.18 0.24 -18.92
CA ALA A 336 -25.44 0.62 -17.72
C ALA A 336 -25.16 -0.60 -16.86
N VAL A 337 -23.88 -0.91 -16.65
CA VAL A 337 -23.44 -2.00 -15.77
C VAL A 337 -22.73 -1.38 -14.58
N ARG A 338 -23.17 -1.71 -13.37
CA ARG A 338 -22.42 -1.43 -12.14
C ARG A 338 -21.64 -2.68 -11.74
N PRO A 339 -20.31 -2.71 -11.89
CA PRO A 339 -19.50 -3.92 -11.76
C PRO A 339 -19.01 -4.15 -10.33
N THR A 340 -19.92 -4.22 -9.35
CA THR A 340 -19.56 -4.33 -7.93
C THR A 340 -19.94 -5.69 -7.32
N PRO A 341 -19.47 -6.84 -7.85
CA PRO A 341 -19.83 -8.15 -7.32
C PRO A 341 -19.38 -8.36 -5.86
N LEU A 342 -18.34 -7.67 -5.40
CA LEU A 342 -17.84 -7.75 -4.03
C LEU A 342 -18.38 -6.66 -3.09
N GLY A 343 -19.25 -5.77 -3.59
CA GLY A 343 -19.52 -4.48 -2.94
C GLY A 343 -18.29 -3.57 -2.95
N GLU A 344 -18.31 -2.48 -2.19
CA GLU A 344 -17.18 -1.55 -2.08
C GLU A 344 -16.76 -1.29 -0.64
N ARG A 345 -15.54 -0.81 -0.41
CA ARG A 345 -15.03 -0.54 0.96
C ARG A 345 -15.94 0.41 1.74
N HIS A 346 -16.41 1.46 1.08
CA HIS A 346 -17.30 2.47 1.66
C HIS A 346 -18.78 2.03 1.65
N LEU A 347 -19.13 0.98 0.89
CA LEU A 347 -20.51 0.44 0.84
C LEU A 347 -20.50 -1.08 0.59
N PRO A 348 -20.23 -1.91 1.62
CA PRO A 348 -20.04 -3.36 1.46
C PRO A 348 -21.30 -4.12 1.03
N THR A 349 -22.47 -3.55 1.27
CA THR A 349 -23.76 -4.12 0.86
C THR A 349 -24.12 -3.84 -0.60
N MET A 350 -23.35 -2.99 -1.30
CA MET A 350 -23.55 -2.73 -2.72
C MET A 350 -23.40 -4.03 -3.53
N ARG A 351 -24.21 -4.19 -4.58
CA ARG A 351 -24.16 -5.36 -5.47
C ARG A 351 -24.14 -4.93 -6.92
N ALA A 352 -23.59 -5.80 -7.76
CA ALA A 352 -23.56 -5.59 -9.19
C ALA A 352 -24.99 -5.46 -9.73
N SER A 353 -25.19 -4.60 -10.72
CA SER A 353 -26.50 -4.41 -11.37
C SER A 353 -26.34 -4.08 -12.84
N VAL A 354 -27.39 -4.39 -13.60
CA VAL A 354 -27.51 -4.03 -15.03
C VAL A 354 -28.80 -3.24 -15.17
N GLN A 355 -28.72 -2.06 -15.78
CA GLN A 355 -29.83 -1.15 -16.01
C GLN A 355 -29.91 -0.80 -17.50
N HIS A 356 -31.08 -0.34 -17.94
CA HIS A 356 -31.38 0.02 -19.33
C HIS A 356 -31.18 -1.14 -20.34
N ALA A 357 -31.33 -2.38 -19.88
CA ALA A 357 -31.30 -3.54 -20.76
C ALA A 357 -32.47 -3.49 -21.75
N THR A 358 -32.16 -3.62 -23.03
CA THR A 358 -33.11 -3.74 -24.13
C THR A 358 -32.77 -4.98 -24.96
N PRO A 359 -33.69 -5.46 -25.82
CA PRO A 359 -33.37 -6.56 -26.74
C PRO A 359 -32.20 -6.28 -27.70
N TYR A 360 -31.77 -5.01 -27.83
CA TYR A 360 -30.79 -4.59 -28.84
C TYR A 360 -29.38 -4.30 -28.27
N ASN A 361 -29.23 -4.18 -26.95
CA ASN A 361 -27.98 -3.77 -26.30
C ASN A 361 -27.36 -4.85 -25.40
N LEU A 362 -27.74 -6.12 -25.58
CA LEU A 362 -27.26 -7.26 -24.75
C LEU A 362 -26.20 -8.13 -25.43
N SER A 363 -25.66 -7.72 -26.59
CA SER A 363 -24.53 -8.41 -27.22
C SER A 363 -23.27 -8.33 -26.36
N LEU A 364 -22.32 -9.26 -26.52
CA LEU A 364 -21.01 -9.24 -25.84
C LEU A 364 -20.28 -7.89 -25.95
N GLY A 365 -20.36 -7.21 -27.09
CA GLY A 365 -19.72 -5.91 -27.27
C GLY A 365 -20.32 -4.80 -26.40
N HIS A 366 -21.65 -4.67 -26.41
CA HIS A 366 -22.35 -3.70 -25.55
C HIS A 366 -22.10 -4.00 -24.07
N VAL A 367 -22.21 -5.26 -23.64
CA VAL A 367 -21.97 -5.65 -22.25
C VAL A 367 -20.52 -5.38 -21.84
N SER A 368 -19.54 -5.70 -22.70
CA SER A 368 -18.12 -5.48 -22.41
C SER A 368 -17.77 -3.98 -22.30
N ARG A 369 -18.28 -3.14 -23.21
CA ARG A 369 -18.06 -1.68 -23.11
C ARG A 369 -18.78 -1.09 -21.89
N ALA A 370 -20.02 -1.50 -21.61
CA ALA A 370 -20.74 -1.09 -20.41
C ALA A 370 -20.03 -1.50 -19.11
N LEU A 371 -19.39 -2.68 -19.09
CA LEU A 371 -18.58 -3.14 -17.96
C LEU A 371 -17.32 -2.28 -17.77
N CYS A 372 -16.66 -1.90 -18.86
CA CYS A 372 -15.52 -0.97 -18.84
C CYS A 372 -15.93 0.42 -18.31
N ARG A 373 -17.03 0.98 -18.85
CA ARG A 373 -17.59 2.26 -18.40
C ARG A 373 -17.97 2.22 -16.93
N GLY A 374 -18.63 1.14 -16.48
CA GLY A 374 -18.97 0.97 -15.08
C GLY A 374 -17.79 0.90 -14.13
N LEU A 375 -16.65 0.35 -14.56
CA LEU A 375 -15.40 0.39 -13.78
C LEU A 375 -14.84 1.82 -13.73
N ALA A 376 -14.87 2.54 -14.85
CA ALA A 376 -14.47 3.95 -14.90
C ALA A 376 -15.34 4.83 -14.01
N ASP A 377 -16.67 4.66 -14.06
CA ASP A 377 -17.63 5.34 -13.20
C ASP A 377 -17.38 5.04 -11.72
N THR A 378 -16.96 3.82 -11.39
CA THR A 378 -16.60 3.45 -10.01
C THR A 378 -15.40 4.27 -9.52
N ILE A 379 -14.38 4.47 -10.36
CA ILE A 379 -13.23 5.33 -10.03
C ILE A 379 -13.65 6.79 -9.89
N VAL A 380 -14.47 7.31 -10.81
CA VAL A 380 -14.99 8.69 -10.75
C VAL A 380 -15.85 8.93 -9.52
N ALA A 381 -16.64 7.94 -9.10
CA ALA A 381 -17.44 8.02 -7.88
C ALA A 381 -16.57 8.10 -6.62
N LEU A 382 -15.41 7.46 -6.63
CA LEU A 382 -14.44 7.54 -5.53
C LEU A 382 -13.67 8.87 -5.56
N ILE A 383 -13.25 9.32 -6.74
CA ILE A 383 -12.48 10.55 -6.95
C ILE A 383 -13.09 11.31 -8.13
N PRO A 384 -13.96 12.30 -7.85
CA PRO A 384 -14.52 13.15 -8.90
C PRO A 384 -13.42 13.92 -9.65
N PRO A 385 -13.54 14.15 -10.97
CA PRO A 385 -12.55 14.87 -11.77
C PRO A 385 -12.18 16.26 -11.22
N GLY A 386 -13.13 16.94 -10.55
CA GLY A 386 -12.87 18.21 -9.88
C GLY A 386 -11.82 18.13 -8.77
N GLN A 387 -11.69 16.99 -8.07
CA GLN A 387 -10.65 16.77 -7.06
C GLN A 387 -9.27 16.60 -7.70
N LEU A 388 -9.20 15.89 -8.84
CA LEU A 388 -7.97 15.77 -9.62
C LEU A 388 -7.52 17.14 -10.14
N ALA A 389 -8.46 17.93 -10.68
CA ALA A 389 -8.19 19.29 -11.15
C ALA A 389 -7.72 20.22 -10.01
N LEU A 390 -8.36 20.14 -8.83
CA LEU A 390 -7.96 20.91 -7.65
C LEU A 390 -6.53 20.56 -7.20
N ALA A 391 -6.14 19.29 -7.29
CA ALA A 391 -4.78 18.85 -7.02
C ALA A 391 -3.78 19.17 -8.14
N GLY A 392 -4.24 19.75 -9.25
CA GLY A 392 -3.39 20.12 -10.39
C GLY A 392 -3.00 18.93 -11.26
N VAL A 393 -3.72 17.81 -11.19
CA VAL A 393 -3.46 16.62 -12.02
C VAL A 393 -3.79 16.90 -13.49
N ARG A 394 -2.87 16.51 -14.38
CA ARG A 394 -2.93 16.73 -15.84
C ARG A 394 -2.88 15.45 -16.67
N ALA A 395 -2.45 14.35 -16.07
CA ALA A 395 -2.37 13.05 -16.72
C ALA A 395 -2.58 11.91 -15.73
N VAL A 396 -2.96 10.76 -16.26
CA VAL A 396 -3.09 9.52 -15.49
C VAL A 396 -2.10 8.50 -16.06
N ALA A 397 -1.19 8.04 -15.22
CA ALA A 397 -0.28 6.95 -15.54
C ALA A 397 -0.89 5.63 -15.05
N GLY A 398 -1.27 4.79 -16.00
CA GLY A 398 -2.00 3.54 -15.80
C GLY A 398 -1.08 2.31 -15.80
N MET A 399 -1.37 1.35 -14.92
CA MET A 399 -0.64 0.09 -14.82
C MET A 399 -1.54 -1.05 -14.33
N GLY A 400 -1.05 -2.29 -14.48
CA GLY A 400 -1.77 -3.49 -14.07
C GLY A 400 -2.40 -4.20 -15.25
N THR A 401 -2.52 -5.52 -15.15
CA THR A 401 -2.87 -6.39 -16.28
C THR A 401 -4.20 -6.02 -16.93
N ALA A 402 -5.18 -5.59 -16.13
CA ALA A 402 -6.48 -5.20 -16.66
C ALA A 402 -6.37 -3.95 -17.55
N LEU A 403 -5.51 -2.98 -17.21
CA LEU A 403 -5.26 -1.81 -18.06
C LEU A 403 -4.36 -2.14 -19.24
N GLU A 404 -3.35 -2.99 -19.08
CA GLU A 404 -2.41 -3.37 -20.13
C GLU A 404 -3.13 -4.07 -21.30
N GLU A 405 -4.01 -5.02 -20.98
CA GLU A 405 -4.67 -5.88 -21.98
C GLU A 405 -5.98 -5.30 -22.53
N ASN A 406 -6.65 -4.38 -21.81
CA ASN A 406 -7.98 -3.88 -22.18
C ASN A 406 -7.95 -2.43 -22.67
N ALA A 407 -7.86 -2.25 -24.00
CA ALA A 407 -7.88 -0.93 -24.62
C ALA A 407 -9.21 -0.17 -24.42
N VAL A 408 -10.33 -0.88 -24.36
CA VAL A 408 -11.66 -0.29 -24.16
C VAL A 408 -11.75 0.32 -22.76
N LEU A 409 -11.24 -0.36 -21.74
CA LEU A 409 -11.19 0.17 -20.38
C LEU A 409 -10.35 1.45 -20.30
N ARG A 410 -9.21 1.51 -20.99
CA ARG A 410 -8.39 2.73 -21.03
C ARG A 410 -9.12 3.90 -21.67
N GLU A 411 -9.86 3.64 -22.75
CA GLU A 411 -10.67 4.66 -23.43
C GLU A 411 -11.76 5.21 -22.50
N GLU A 412 -12.56 4.32 -21.90
CA GLU A 412 -13.66 4.71 -20.99
C GLU A 412 -13.13 5.48 -19.76
N LEU A 413 -11.98 5.08 -19.20
CA LEU A 413 -11.33 5.81 -18.11
C LEU A 413 -10.86 7.20 -18.54
N GLY A 414 -10.25 7.31 -19.73
CA GLY A 414 -9.80 8.61 -20.24
C GLY A 414 -10.96 9.57 -20.46
N GLN A 415 -12.08 9.06 -20.98
CA GLN A 415 -13.31 9.85 -21.15
C GLN A 415 -13.91 10.25 -19.80
N ALA A 416 -14.08 9.30 -18.87
CA ALA A 416 -14.70 9.55 -17.57
C ALA A 416 -13.90 10.51 -16.69
N LEU A 417 -12.56 10.44 -16.75
CA LEU A 417 -11.67 11.33 -15.99
C LEU A 417 -11.42 12.67 -16.69
N GLY A 418 -11.69 12.76 -18.00
CA GLY A 418 -11.33 13.91 -18.82
C GLY A 418 -9.81 14.12 -18.94
N LEU A 419 -9.03 13.06 -18.74
CA LEU A 419 -7.56 13.09 -18.69
C LEU A 419 -6.98 11.93 -19.50
N PRO A 420 -5.82 12.12 -20.16
CA PRO A 420 -5.18 11.03 -20.88
C PRO A 420 -4.70 9.94 -19.93
N VAL A 421 -5.01 8.67 -20.24
CA VAL A 421 -4.54 7.49 -19.51
C VAL A 421 -3.42 6.83 -20.31
N THR A 422 -2.18 6.97 -19.84
CA THR A 422 -0.98 6.43 -20.51
C THR A 422 -0.45 5.23 -19.75
N LEU A 423 -0.13 4.14 -20.44
CA LEU A 423 0.47 2.97 -19.81
C LEU A 423 1.90 3.25 -19.36
N MET A 424 2.27 2.73 -18.19
CA MET A 424 3.61 2.84 -17.65
C MET A 424 4.15 1.49 -17.15
N ALA A 425 5.46 1.43 -16.92
CA ALA A 425 6.08 0.30 -16.24
C ALA A 425 5.47 0.08 -14.86
N ARG A 426 5.40 -1.18 -14.42
CA ARG A 426 4.81 -1.54 -13.13
C ARG A 426 5.50 -0.82 -11.96
N ALA A 427 4.68 -0.27 -11.06
CA ALA A 427 5.14 0.24 -9.77
C ALA A 427 5.96 -0.80 -9.03
N ASN A 428 7.03 -0.31 -8.40
CA ASN A 428 7.92 -1.12 -7.61
C ASN A 428 8.28 -0.35 -6.34
N SER A 429 7.67 -0.76 -5.22
CA SER A 429 7.94 -0.20 -3.90
C SER A 429 9.44 -0.18 -3.57
N ALA A 430 10.21 -1.18 -4.01
CA ALA A 430 11.65 -1.23 -3.80
C ALA A 430 12.38 -0.09 -4.54
N VAL A 431 11.98 0.22 -5.77
CA VAL A 431 12.52 1.36 -6.53
C VAL A 431 12.13 2.68 -5.86
N GLY A 432 10.89 2.81 -5.39
CA GLY A 432 10.44 3.97 -4.64
C GLY A 432 11.28 4.21 -3.39
N ALA A 433 11.48 3.17 -2.60
CA ALA A 433 12.36 3.22 -1.44
C ALA A 433 13.81 3.61 -1.77
N ALA A 434 14.34 3.12 -2.89
CA ALA A 434 15.66 3.52 -3.37
C ALA A 434 15.73 5.04 -3.59
N LYS A 435 14.69 5.63 -4.20
CA LYS A 435 14.62 7.09 -4.45
C LYS A 435 14.63 7.89 -3.14
N VAL A 436 13.91 7.43 -2.11
CA VAL A 436 13.91 8.06 -0.78
C VAL A 436 15.29 8.00 -0.14
N ALA A 437 15.91 6.83 -0.18
CA ALA A 437 17.26 6.60 0.32
C ALA A 437 18.31 7.48 -0.36
N MET A 438 18.20 7.67 -1.69
CA MET A 438 19.05 8.59 -2.45
C MET A 438 18.92 10.04 -2.00
N HIS A 439 17.69 10.50 -1.76
CA HIS A 439 17.45 11.88 -1.35
C HIS A 439 18.17 12.21 -0.03
N LEU A 440 18.08 11.29 0.94
CA LEU A 440 18.80 11.39 2.20
C LEU A 440 20.32 11.42 2.07
N LEU A 441 20.88 10.59 1.21
CA LEU A 441 22.31 10.60 0.93
C LEU A 441 22.76 11.97 0.41
N ASN A 442 21.97 12.56 -0.49
CA ASN A 442 22.27 13.88 -1.05
C ASN A 442 22.20 14.99 0.02
N GLU A 443 21.19 14.98 0.90
CA GLU A 443 21.09 15.95 1.99
C GLU A 443 22.26 15.86 2.99
N GLN A 444 22.67 14.66 3.36
CA GLN A 444 23.80 14.45 4.27
C GLN A 444 25.11 14.97 3.67
N VAL A 445 25.31 14.80 2.37
CA VAL A 445 26.48 15.34 1.65
C VAL A 445 26.46 16.86 1.62
N ILE A 446 25.32 17.48 1.28
CA ILE A 446 25.19 18.96 1.28
C ILE A 446 25.52 19.53 2.67
N ARG A 447 25.05 18.89 3.75
CA ARG A 447 25.37 19.32 5.13
C ARG A 447 26.85 19.13 5.47
N ALA A 448 27.46 18.04 5.01
CA ALA A 448 28.89 17.80 5.22
C ALA A 448 29.76 18.82 4.46
N GLU A 449 29.42 19.14 3.22
CA GLU A 449 30.11 20.14 2.40
C GLU A 449 29.96 21.56 2.95
N ASN A 450 28.80 21.88 3.51
CA ASN A 450 28.55 23.18 4.15
C ASN A 450 29.21 23.33 5.54
N ASN A 451 29.51 22.22 6.23
CA ASN A 451 30.25 22.25 7.50
C ASN A 451 31.78 22.29 7.32
N VAL A 452 32.27 22.10 6.08
CA VAL A 452 33.70 22.15 5.72
C VAL A 452 34.08 23.53 5.13
N LYS A 453 33.09 24.36 4.77
CA LYS A 453 33.25 25.77 4.41
C LYS A 453 33.01 26.65 5.63
#